data_AF-A0A5J4KUN7-F1
#
_entry.id   AF-A0A5J4KUN7-F1
#
_cell.length_a   1.000
_cell.length_b   1.000
_cell.length_c   1.000
_cell.angle_alpha   90.00
_cell.angle_beta   90.00
_cell.angle_gamma   90.00
#
_symmetry.space_group_name_H-M   'P 1'
#
loop_
_entity.id
_entity.type
_entity.pdbx_description
1 polymer ?
#
loop_
_entity_poly.entity_id
_entity_poly.type
_entity_poly.pdbx_seq_one_letter_code
_entity_poly.pdbx_strand_id
1 'polypeptide(L)'
;MSQDGKYQESELVCPICAQNIFKQSHSLLSSRTKTYLGLDWTNPTADMHICFNCLHILWFLDKAIGMQGESLVWQDEQPLICPLCQEEKLISRETLLSDKATTMFNTDWGNPAALNYICTSCGFMQWFLNAADGEGGETVTVADHELHCTRCNHAHFERSTTLLSSRSATLLHLDWTSPEADTYTCTRCGNIEWFQQG
;
A
#
# COMPACT_ATOMS: atom_id res chain seq x y z
N MET A 1 -16.32 22.87 -15.09
CA MET A 1 -16.06 22.65 -13.66
C MET A 1 -16.66 21.32 -13.30
N SER A 2 -15.97 20.21 -13.61
CA SER A 2 -16.41 18.88 -13.19
C SER A 2 -15.55 18.41 -12.03
N GLN A 3 -16.21 17.78 -11.07
CA GLN A 3 -15.62 17.22 -9.85
C GLN A 3 -15.17 15.78 -10.13
N ASP A 4 -14.48 15.53 -11.24
CA ASP A 4 -14.26 14.19 -11.80
C ASP A 4 -12.91 13.58 -11.39
N GLY A 5 -12.36 13.98 -10.25
CA GLY A 5 -11.05 13.50 -9.75
C GLY A 5 -11.12 12.23 -8.89
N LYS A 6 -12.27 11.57 -8.77
CA LYS A 6 -12.41 10.37 -7.94
C LYS A 6 -12.65 9.16 -8.84
N TYR A 7 -11.88 8.09 -8.61
CA TYR A 7 -12.14 6.78 -9.21
C TYR A 7 -13.60 6.40 -8.94
N GLN A 8 -14.31 5.91 -9.95
CA GLN A 8 -15.66 5.38 -9.75
C GLN A 8 -15.52 3.97 -9.17
N GLU A 9 -15.95 3.80 -7.93
CA GLU A 9 -15.83 2.53 -7.21
C GLU A 9 -16.47 1.35 -7.96
N SER A 10 -17.56 1.60 -8.69
CA SER A 10 -18.23 0.61 -9.53
C SER A 10 -17.38 0.08 -10.69
N GLU A 11 -16.28 0.75 -11.01
CA GLU A 11 -15.38 0.41 -12.12
C GLU A 11 -14.08 -0.26 -11.65
N LEU A 12 -13.88 -0.41 -10.33
CA LEU A 12 -12.69 -1.07 -9.81
C LEU A 12 -12.70 -2.56 -10.16
N VAL A 13 -11.57 -3.03 -10.69
CA VAL A 13 -11.31 -4.44 -10.99
C VAL A 13 -10.04 -4.85 -10.28
N CYS A 14 -10.08 -5.96 -9.55
CA CYS A 14 -8.93 -6.49 -8.86
C CYS A 14 -7.89 -6.97 -9.88
N PRO A 15 -6.65 -6.46 -9.84
CA PRO A 15 -5.62 -6.83 -10.82
C PRO A 15 -5.16 -8.29 -10.67
N ILE A 16 -5.47 -8.95 -9.54
CA ILE A 16 -5.05 -10.33 -9.26
C ILE A 16 -6.06 -11.35 -9.77
N CYS A 17 -7.35 -11.16 -9.49
CA CYS A 17 -8.40 -12.15 -9.80
C CYS A 17 -9.54 -11.62 -10.69
N ALA A 18 -9.41 -10.40 -11.21
CA ALA A 18 -10.38 -9.74 -12.10
C ALA A 18 -11.82 -9.56 -11.56
N GLN A 19 -12.04 -9.79 -10.26
CA GLN A 19 -13.32 -9.49 -9.61
C GLN A 19 -13.48 -8.00 -9.33
N ASN A 20 -14.73 -7.54 -9.27
CA ASN A 20 -15.08 -6.13 -9.05
C ASN A 20 -15.87 -5.90 -7.75
N ILE A 21 -15.87 -6.88 -6.85
CA ILE A 21 -16.56 -6.80 -5.56
C ILE A 21 -15.52 -6.56 -4.46
N PHE A 22 -15.64 -5.42 -3.78
CA PHE A 22 -14.71 -4.98 -2.75
C PHE A 22 -15.42 -4.63 -1.45
N LYS A 23 -14.73 -4.89 -0.33
CA LYS A 23 -15.06 -4.36 0.99
C LYS A 23 -14.23 -3.10 1.23
N GLN A 24 -14.89 -2.02 1.63
CA GLN A 24 -14.21 -0.80 2.03
C GLN A 24 -13.69 -0.88 3.47
N SER A 25 -12.53 -0.28 3.70
CA SER A 25 -11.91 -0.07 5.00
C SER A 25 -10.97 1.14 4.95
N HIS A 26 -10.35 1.49 6.08
CA HIS A 26 -9.38 2.59 6.16
C HIS A 26 -8.21 2.22 7.08
N SER A 27 -7.01 2.69 6.76
CA SER A 27 -5.81 2.48 7.57
C SER A 27 -4.99 3.77 7.68
N LEU A 28 -4.29 3.95 8.80
CA LEU A 28 -3.37 5.07 9.00
C LEU A 28 -2.09 4.86 8.22
N LEU A 29 -1.65 5.91 7.53
CA LEU A 29 -0.34 5.97 6.88
C LEU A 29 0.70 6.50 7.85
N SER A 30 1.13 5.68 8.82
CA SER A 30 2.10 6.08 9.83
C SER A 30 3.43 6.54 9.23
N SER A 31 4.09 7.52 9.84
CA SER A 31 5.41 8.00 9.41
C SER A 31 6.38 8.05 10.59
N ARG A 32 7.64 7.71 10.33
CA ARG A 32 8.70 7.64 11.35
C ARG A 32 8.73 8.83 12.28
N THR A 33 8.70 10.04 11.72
CA THR A 33 8.78 11.28 12.50
C THR A 33 7.60 11.43 13.45
N LYS A 34 6.38 11.11 13.02
CA LYS A 34 5.19 11.23 13.86
C LYS A 34 5.13 10.13 14.90
N THR A 35 5.55 8.92 14.56
CA THR A 35 5.65 7.79 15.48
C THR A 35 6.68 8.08 16.59
N TYR A 36 7.86 8.56 16.22
CA TYR A 36 8.89 8.97 17.17
C TYR A 36 8.42 10.07 18.15
N LEU A 37 7.57 11.00 17.68
CA LEU A 37 7.02 12.08 18.51
C LEU A 37 5.73 11.69 19.25
N GLY A 38 5.21 10.47 19.10
CA GLY A 38 3.94 10.04 19.70
C GLY A 38 2.70 10.74 19.11
N LEU A 39 2.78 11.20 17.87
CA LEU A 39 1.74 11.98 17.18
C LEU A 39 1.07 11.20 16.05
N ASP A 40 1.03 9.87 16.13
CA ASP A 40 0.55 9.01 15.04
C ASP A 40 -0.91 9.25 14.65
N TRP A 41 -1.75 9.64 15.60
CA TRP A 41 -3.13 10.04 15.35
C TRP A 41 -3.23 11.21 14.35
N THR A 42 -2.17 11.98 14.11
CA THR A 42 -2.14 13.07 13.13
C THR A 42 -1.78 12.59 11.71
N ASN A 43 -1.45 11.32 11.51
CA ASN A 43 -1.18 10.77 10.19
C ASN A 43 -2.44 10.78 9.32
N PRO A 44 -2.33 10.94 7.99
CA PRO A 44 -3.47 10.77 7.12
C PRO A 44 -3.92 9.30 7.12
N THR A 45 -5.19 9.11 6.83
CA THR A 45 -5.80 7.80 6.58
C THR A 45 -5.88 7.57 5.08
N ALA A 46 -5.53 6.37 4.66
CA ALA A 46 -5.82 5.86 3.32
C ALA A 46 -7.10 5.05 3.33
N ASP A 47 -7.82 5.10 2.22
CA ASP A 47 -8.95 4.24 1.93
C ASP A 47 -8.43 2.94 1.33
N MET A 48 -9.03 1.82 1.74
CA MET A 48 -8.68 0.48 1.31
C MET A 48 -9.89 -0.18 0.68
N HIS A 49 -9.72 -0.71 -0.52
CA HIS A 49 -10.69 -1.58 -1.18
C HIS A 49 -10.14 -2.99 -1.20
N ILE A 50 -10.71 -3.86 -0.37
CA ILE A 50 -10.26 -5.24 -0.18
C ILE A 50 -11.12 -6.17 -1.04
N CYS A 51 -10.50 -6.88 -1.98
CA CYS A 51 -11.22 -7.78 -2.87
C CYS A 51 -11.88 -8.93 -2.09
N PHE A 52 -13.18 -9.17 -2.28
CA PHE A 52 -13.88 -10.25 -1.58
C PHE A 52 -13.41 -11.66 -1.95
N ASN A 53 -12.82 -11.83 -3.13
CA ASN A 53 -12.40 -13.14 -3.63
C ASN A 53 -10.98 -13.50 -3.17
N CYS A 54 -10.02 -12.58 -3.34
CA CYS A 54 -8.61 -12.86 -3.09
C CYS A 54 -7.99 -12.03 -1.96
N LEU A 55 -8.75 -11.15 -1.31
CA LEU A 55 -8.31 -10.27 -0.22
C LEU A 55 -7.23 -9.26 -0.59
N HIS A 56 -6.89 -9.12 -1.87
CA HIS A 56 -5.98 -8.08 -2.36
C HIS A 56 -6.52 -6.69 -2.03
N ILE A 57 -5.63 -5.83 -1.52
CA ILE A 57 -5.96 -4.48 -1.06
C ILE A 57 -5.50 -3.46 -2.10
N LEU A 58 -6.46 -2.68 -2.61
CA LEU A 58 -6.18 -1.47 -3.38
C LEU A 58 -6.22 -0.25 -2.44
N TRP A 59 -5.16 0.55 -2.50
CA TRP A 59 -4.93 1.67 -1.59
C TRP A 59 -5.17 3.01 -2.28
N PHE A 60 -5.86 3.92 -1.60
CA PHE A 60 -6.18 5.25 -2.11
C PHE A 60 -5.97 6.32 -1.04
N LEU A 61 -5.49 7.49 -1.46
CA LEU A 61 -5.37 8.66 -0.61
C LEU A 61 -6.07 9.85 -1.28
N ASP A 62 -7.34 10.07 -0.92
CA ASP A 62 -8.17 11.16 -1.44
C ASP A 62 -7.52 12.54 -1.27
N LYS A 63 -6.73 12.74 -0.21
CA LYS A 63 -6.04 14.01 0.07
C LYS A 63 -5.01 14.38 -1.00
N ALA A 64 -4.55 13.43 -1.80
CA ALA A 64 -3.61 13.68 -2.89
C ALA A 64 -4.28 14.22 -4.16
N ILE A 65 -5.59 14.04 -4.30
CA ILE A 65 -6.33 14.40 -5.49
C ILE A 65 -6.30 15.93 -5.66
N GLY A 66 -5.90 16.39 -6.85
CA GLY A 66 -5.77 17.80 -7.18
C GLY A 66 -4.52 18.49 -6.63
N MET A 67 -3.63 17.77 -5.92
CA MET A 67 -2.32 18.30 -5.54
C MET A 67 -1.42 18.47 -6.77
N GLN A 68 -0.43 19.36 -6.65
CA GLN A 68 0.63 19.48 -7.65
C GLN A 68 1.53 18.23 -7.56
N GLY A 69 1.45 17.37 -8.57
CA GLY A 69 2.30 16.18 -8.72
C GLY A 69 3.44 16.42 -9.70
N GLU A 70 4.36 15.47 -9.72
CA GLU A 70 5.54 15.45 -10.59
C GLU A 70 5.58 14.13 -11.37
N SER A 71 6.25 14.13 -12.51
CA SER A 71 6.58 12.90 -13.23
C SER A 71 7.77 12.24 -12.51
N LEU A 72 7.52 11.11 -11.87
CA LEU A 72 8.49 10.41 -11.05
C LEU A 72 8.99 9.15 -11.76
N VAL A 73 10.17 8.66 -11.38
CA VAL A 73 10.77 7.42 -11.90
C VAL A 73 11.11 6.47 -10.75
N TRP A 74 11.17 5.16 -11.04
CA TRP A 74 11.57 4.14 -10.08
C TRP A 74 12.54 3.13 -10.69
N GLN A 75 13.67 2.91 -9.99
CA GLN A 75 14.78 1.97 -10.26
C GLN A 75 15.40 1.98 -11.67
N ASP A 76 14.62 1.73 -12.73
CA ASP A 76 15.08 1.59 -14.12
C ASP A 76 14.89 2.89 -14.94
N GLU A 77 14.78 4.05 -14.27
CA GLU A 77 14.49 5.36 -14.87
C GLU A 77 13.22 5.43 -15.73
N GLN A 78 12.37 4.40 -15.67
CA GLN A 78 11.07 4.40 -16.34
C GLN A 78 10.08 5.28 -15.59
N PRO A 79 9.25 6.06 -16.30
CA PRO A 79 8.22 6.87 -15.66
C PRO A 79 7.27 5.96 -14.88
N LEU A 80 6.99 6.35 -13.65
CA LEU A 80 5.90 5.82 -12.88
C LEU A 80 4.60 6.35 -13.48
N ILE A 81 3.72 5.42 -13.81
CA ILE A 81 2.40 5.71 -14.36
C ILE A 81 1.40 5.09 -13.40
N CYS A 82 0.29 5.78 -13.14
CA CYS A 82 -0.81 5.20 -12.37
C CYS A 82 -1.43 4.04 -13.16
N PRO A 83 -1.44 2.79 -12.65
CA PRO A 83 -2.01 1.67 -13.40
C PRO A 83 -3.54 1.74 -13.53
N LEU A 84 -4.21 2.55 -12.70
CA LEU A 84 -5.67 2.71 -12.76
C LEU A 84 -6.12 3.76 -13.79
N CYS A 85 -5.53 4.96 -13.80
CA CYS A 85 -5.97 6.05 -14.67
C CYS A 85 -4.94 6.50 -15.72
N GLN A 86 -3.76 5.87 -15.77
CA GLN A 86 -2.67 6.15 -16.70
C GLN A 86 -2.07 7.58 -16.61
N GLU A 87 -2.32 8.30 -15.51
CA GLU A 87 -1.72 9.61 -15.25
C GLU A 87 -0.26 9.47 -14.73
N GLU A 88 0.59 10.44 -15.08
CA GLU A 88 2.01 10.48 -14.71
C GLU A 88 2.30 11.41 -13.53
N LYS A 89 1.36 12.27 -13.15
CA LYS A 89 1.52 13.19 -12.01
C LYS A 89 1.29 12.44 -10.70
N LEU A 90 2.38 12.25 -9.97
CA LEU A 90 2.38 11.57 -8.68
C LEU A 90 3.03 12.45 -7.61
N ILE A 91 2.69 12.17 -6.36
CA ILE A 91 3.44 12.64 -5.20
C ILE A 91 4.03 11.44 -4.47
N SER A 92 5.15 11.63 -3.78
CA SER A 92 5.78 10.56 -3.00
C SER A 92 5.61 10.76 -1.50
N ARG A 93 5.65 9.65 -0.76
CA ARG A 93 5.59 9.62 0.71
C ARG A 93 6.26 8.37 1.27
N GLU A 94 6.92 8.50 2.41
CA GLU A 94 7.33 7.35 3.22
C GLU A 94 6.23 6.93 4.23
N THR A 95 5.97 5.63 4.33
CA THR A 95 5.07 5.04 5.32
C THR A 95 5.72 3.85 6.01
N LEU A 96 5.63 3.80 7.34
CA LEU A 96 6.13 2.68 8.14
C LEU A 96 5.33 1.41 7.91
N LEU A 97 6.03 0.28 7.79
CA LEU A 97 5.46 -1.06 7.75
C LEU A 97 5.59 -1.69 9.13
N SER A 98 4.67 -1.35 10.03
CA SER A 98 4.74 -1.86 11.41
C SER A 98 4.23 -3.29 11.54
N ASP A 99 4.86 -4.08 12.41
CA ASP A 99 4.38 -5.40 12.82
C ASP A 99 3.94 -5.42 14.29
N LYS A 100 3.12 -6.42 14.66
CA LYS A 100 2.58 -6.54 16.03
C LYS A 100 3.65 -6.63 17.10
N ALA A 101 4.73 -7.37 16.85
CA ALA A 101 5.77 -7.58 17.84
C ALA A 101 6.46 -6.26 18.19
N THR A 102 6.83 -5.49 17.17
CA THR A 102 7.54 -4.23 17.31
C THR A 102 6.66 -3.14 17.92
N THR A 103 5.38 -3.10 17.55
CA THR A 103 4.40 -2.18 18.15
C THR A 103 4.11 -2.51 19.60
N MET A 104 4.06 -3.79 19.99
CA MET A 104 3.87 -4.20 21.39
C MET A 104 5.03 -3.79 22.31
N PHE A 105 6.26 -3.73 21.78
CA PHE A 105 7.45 -3.31 22.52
C PHE A 105 7.84 -1.84 22.29
N ASN A 106 7.01 -1.06 21.59
CA ASN A 106 7.19 0.38 21.31
C ASN A 106 8.53 0.69 20.59
N THR A 107 8.96 -0.17 19.67
CA THR A 107 10.21 -0.03 18.90
C THR A 107 9.96 0.28 17.42
N ASP A 108 8.79 0.86 17.08
CA ASP A 108 8.31 1.02 15.71
C ASP A 108 9.19 1.90 14.81
N TRP A 109 10.05 2.72 15.41
CA TRP A 109 11.03 3.54 14.69
C TRP A 109 12.06 2.70 13.91
N GLY A 110 12.24 1.43 14.27
CA GLY A 110 13.14 0.47 13.59
C GLY A 110 12.50 -0.27 12.42
N ASN A 111 11.19 -0.16 12.21
CA ASN A 111 10.49 -0.88 11.15
C ASN A 111 10.97 -0.45 9.76
N PRO A 112 10.90 -1.33 8.74
CA PRO A 112 11.10 -0.90 7.37
C PRO A 112 10.05 0.14 6.98
N ALA A 113 10.40 1.01 6.05
CA ALA A 113 9.47 2.00 5.51
C ALA A 113 9.34 1.83 4.01
N ALA A 114 8.11 1.79 3.55
CA ALA A 114 7.78 1.76 2.13
C ALA A 114 7.72 3.19 1.58
N LEU A 115 8.19 3.34 0.35
CA LEU A 115 7.92 4.51 -0.47
C LEU A 115 6.59 4.31 -1.19
N ASN A 116 5.74 5.32 -1.10
CA ASN A 116 4.43 5.36 -1.70
C ASN A 116 4.45 6.39 -2.81
N TYR A 117 3.96 6.01 -3.98
CA TYR A 117 3.69 6.94 -5.08
C TYR A 117 2.19 7.03 -5.29
N ILE A 118 1.66 8.23 -5.12
CA ILE A 118 0.23 8.48 -5.03
C ILE A 118 -0.18 9.34 -6.23
N CYS A 119 -1.10 8.85 -7.05
CA CYS A 119 -1.60 9.58 -8.21
C CYS A 119 -2.39 10.83 -7.78
N THR A 120 -2.08 12.00 -8.35
CA THR A 120 -2.82 13.23 -8.02
C THR A 120 -4.13 13.38 -8.80
N SER A 121 -4.38 12.50 -9.77
CA SER A 121 -5.64 12.46 -10.53
C SER A 121 -6.69 11.58 -9.87
N CYS A 122 -6.33 10.39 -9.35
CA CYS A 122 -7.29 9.45 -8.76
C CYS A 122 -6.97 9.00 -7.32
N GLY A 123 -5.85 9.41 -6.74
CA GLY A 123 -5.46 9.04 -5.37
C GLY A 123 -4.91 7.62 -5.21
N PHE A 124 -4.84 6.80 -6.25
CA PHE A 124 -4.29 5.44 -6.16
C PHE A 124 -2.84 5.42 -5.68
N MET A 125 -2.53 4.51 -4.76
CA MET A 125 -1.21 4.38 -4.16
C MET A 125 -0.49 3.13 -4.66
N GLN A 126 0.73 3.31 -5.13
CA GLN A 126 1.67 2.23 -5.41
C GLN A 126 2.72 2.19 -4.30
N TRP A 127 2.96 1.01 -3.74
CA TRP A 127 3.84 0.80 -2.58
C TRP A 127 5.11 0.09 -3.01
N PHE A 128 6.25 0.59 -2.58
CA PHE A 128 7.56 0.03 -2.92
C PHE A 128 8.44 -0.06 -1.68
N LEU A 129 9.16 -1.17 -1.55
CA LEU A 129 10.36 -1.25 -0.73
C LEU A 129 11.57 -1.18 -1.65
N ASN A 130 12.67 -0.61 -1.17
CA ASN A 130 13.95 -0.77 -1.84
C ASN A 130 14.30 -2.25 -1.79
N ALA A 131 14.09 -2.97 -2.90
CA ALA A 131 14.43 -4.38 -2.99
C ALA A 131 15.95 -4.54 -2.81
N ALA A 132 16.35 -5.32 -1.83
CA ALA A 132 17.72 -5.79 -1.70
C ALA A 132 17.91 -6.90 -2.74
N ASP A 133 18.60 -6.57 -3.82
CA ASP A 133 19.52 -7.46 -4.53
C ASP A 133 19.00 -8.88 -4.87
N GLY A 134 17.83 -8.98 -5.51
CA GLY A 134 17.53 -9.91 -6.61
C GLY A 134 17.81 -11.42 -6.52
N GLU A 135 18.22 -11.98 -5.38
CA GLU A 135 18.49 -13.41 -5.23
C GLU A 135 17.71 -13.99 -4.04
N GLY A 136 16.54 -14.57 -4.33
CA GLY A 136 15.67 -15.19 -3.34
C GLY A 136 14.19 -14.88 -3.55
N GLY A 137 13.35 -15.48 -2.71
CA GLY A 137 11.89 -15.30 -2.71
C GLY A 137 11.12 -16.58 -3.00
N GLU A 138 9.85 -16.59 -2.62
CA GLU A 138 8.92 -17.69 -2.88
C GLU A 138 7.93 -17.34 -3.99
N THR A 139 7.49 -18.36 -4.72
CA THR A 139 6.31 -18.26 -5.58
C THR A 139 5.06 -18.41 -4.71
N VAL A 140 4.08 -17.54 -4.92
CA VAL A 140 2.89 -17.47 -4.07
C VAL A 140 1.66 -17.80 -4.91
N THR A 141 0.71 -18.52 -4.35
CA THR A 141 -0.61 -18.73 -4.94
C THR A 141 -1.67 -18.03 -4.09
N VAL A 142 -2.50 -17.20 -4.71
CA VAL A 142 -3.62 -16.51 -4.04
C VAL A 142 -4.91 -16.80 -4.80
N ALA A 143 -5.93 -17.31 -4.08
CA ALA A 143 -7.24 -17.66 -4.65
C ALA A 143 -7.12 -18.48 -5.95
N ASP A 144 -6.27 -19.53 -5.94
CA ASP A 144 -5.97 -20.42 -7.07
C ASP A 144 -5.25 -19.76 -8.27
N HIS A 145 -4.72 -18.55 -8.11
CA HIS A 145 -3.92 -17.87 -9.12
C HIS A 145 -2.46 -17.76 -8.65
N GLU A 146 -1.51 -18.10 -9.51
CA GLU A 146 -0.10 -17.76 -9.27
C GLU A 146 0.05 -16.24 -9.24
N LEU A 147 0.63 -15.71 -8.16
CA LEU A 147 0.82 -14.29 -7.99
C LEU A 147 1.95 -13.84 -8.91
N HIS A 148 1.64 -12.90 -9.80
CA HIS A 148 2.64 -12.15 -10.56
C HIS A 148 2.59 -10.69 -10.15
N CYS A 149 3.76 -10.07 -10.04
CA CYS A 149 3.87 -8.67 -9.66
C CYS A 149 3.11 -7.81 -10.68
N THR A 150 2.15 -7.01 -10.21
CA THR A 150 1.29 -6.21 -11.10
C THR A 150 2.07 -5.16 -11.88
N ARG A 151 3.29 -4.82 -11.43
CA ARG A 151 4.17 -3.83 -12.07
C ARG A 151 5.13 -4.40 -13.11
N CYS A 152 5.77 -5.54 -12.82
CA CYS A 152 6.87 -6.10 -13.64
C CYS A 152 6.68 -7.56 -14.06
N ASN A 153 5.56 -8.18 -13.68
CA ASN A 153 5.18 -9.56 -13.96
C ASN A 153 6.12 -10.65 -13.39
N HIS A 154 7.03 -10.28 -12.49
CA HIS A 154 7.90 -11.22 -11.80
C HIS A 154 7.13 -12.05 -10.76
N ALA A 155 7.55 -13.30 -10.53
CA ALA A 155 6.79 -14.29 -9.75
C ALA A 155 7.40 -14.61 -8.37
N HIS A 156 8.55 -14.04 -8.00
CA HIS A 156 9.18 -14.28 -6.70
C HIS A 156 8.98 -13.08 -5.77
N PHE A 157 8.63 -13.39 -4.53
CA PHE A 157 8.31 -12.41 -3.51
C PHE A 157 8.98 -12.74 -2.19
N GLU A 158 9.32 -11.70 -1.45
CA GLU A 158 9.59 -11.77 -0.02
C GLU A 158 8.29 -11.49 0.73
N ARG A 159 7.87 -12.44 1.57
CA ARG A 159 6.67 -12.32 2.41
C ARG A 159 6.99 -11.59 3.71
N SER A 160 6.11 -10.70 4.11
CA SER A 160 6.12 -10.04 5.41
C SER A 160 4.69 -9.85 5.92
N THR A 161 4.54 -9.43 7.17
CA THR A 161 3.24 -9.11 7.78
C THR A 161 3.26 -7.67 8.26
N THR A 162 2.17 -6.93 8.02
CA THR A 162 2.07 -5.51 8.40
C THR A 162 0.71 -5.19 9.00
N LEU A 163 0.69 -4.36 10.03
CA LEU A 163 -0.51 -3.86 10.68
C LEU A 163 -1.27 -2.86 9.81
N LEU A 164 -2.58 -3.04 9.73
CA LEU A 164 -3.54 -2.08 9.16
C LEU A 164 -4.08 -1.18 10.27
N SER A 165 -3.19 -0.36 10.86
CA SER A 165 -3.49 0.44 12.04
C SER A 165 -4.67 1.40 11.81
N SER A 166 -5.54 1.53 12.80
CA SER A 166 -6.65 2.49 12.78
C SER A 166 -6.38 3.67 13.69
N ARG A 167 -6.88 4.87 13.32
CA ARG A 167 -6.71 6.09 14.13
C ARG A 167 -7.21 5.94 15.57
N SER A 168 -8.32 5.24 15.76
CA SER A 168 -8.88 4.95 17.07
C SER A 168 -7.99 4.02 17.89
N ALA A 169 -7.43 2.97 17.29
CA ALA A 169 -6.51 2.06 17.97
C ALA A 169 -5.25 2.81 18.41
N THR A 170 -4.68 3.64 17.53
CA THR A 170 -3.51 4.46 17.84
C THR A 170 -3.75 5.46 18.96
N LEU A 171 -4.90 6.14 18.97
CA LEU A 171 -5.25 7.11 20.01
C LEU A 171 -5.38 6.45 21.40
N LEU A 172 -5.75 5.17 21.45
CA LEU A 172 -5.94 4.39 22.68
C LEU A 172 -4.73 3.50 23.01
N HIS A 173 -3.63 3.58 22.24
CA HIS A 173 -2.46 2.69 22.35
C HIS A 173 -2.80 1.20 22.21
N LEU A 174 -3.77 0.88 21.34
CA LEU A 174 -4.26 -0.48 21.07
C LEU A 174 -3.92 -0.95 19.66
N ASP A 175 -2.89 -0.41 19.01
CA ASP A 175 -2.53 -0.73 17.62
C ASP A 175 -2.31 -2.23 17.36
N TRP A 176 -1.86 -2.97 18.37
CA TRP A 176 -1.73 -4.44 18.35
C TRP A 176 -3.03 -5.19 18.10
N THR A 177 -4.19 -4.56 18.32
CA THR A 177 -5.52 -5.12 18.02
C THR A 177 -5.95 -4.90 16.58
N SER A 178 -5.20 -4.11 15.82
CA SER A 178 -5.55 -3.80 14.43
C SER A 178 -5.44 -5.04 13.54
N PRO A 179 -6.25 -5.13 12.47
CA PRO A 179 -6.09 -6.18 11.47
C PRO A 179 -4.67 -6.19 10.88
N GLU A 180 -4.25 -7.34 10.38
CA GLU A 180 -2.98 -7.50 9.68
C GLU A 180 -3.21 -7.71 8.18
N ALA A 181 -2.17 -7.42 7.40
CA ALA A 181 -2.07 -7.78 6.01
C ALA A 181 -0.78 -8.58 5.79
N ASP A 182 -0.87 -9.60 4.96
CA ASP A 182 0.30 -10.18 4.32
C ASP A 182 0.76 -9.21 3.22
N THR A 183 2.06 -8.93 3.21
CA THR A 183 2.72 -8.15 2.17
C THR A 183 3.67 -9.04 1.39
N TYR A 184 3.56 -9.01 0.06
CA TYR A 184 4.46 -9.72 -0.83
C TYR A 184 5.26 -8.69 -1.63
N THR A 185 6.53 -8.54 -1.27
CA THR A 185 7.44 -7.58 -1.89
C THR A 185 8.13 -8.26 -3.06
N CYS A 186 7.94 -7.74 -4.27
CA CYS A 186 8.58 -8.29 -5.45
C CYS A 186 10.11 -8.16 -5.35
N THR A 187 10.83 -9.27 -5.44
CA THR A 187 12.30 -9.29 -5.30
C THR A 187 13.03 -8.66 -6.49
N ARG A 188 12.32 -8.38 -7.58
CA ARG A 188 12.85 -7.71 -8.76
C ARG A 188 12.72 -6.19 -8.71
N CYS A 189 11.53 -5.67 -8.43
CA CYS A 189 11.25 -4.23 -8.52
C CYS A 189 10.79 -3.59 -7.21
N GLY A 190 10.67 -4.35 -6.13
CA GLY A 190 10.27 -3.84 -4.82
C GLY A 190 8.80 -3.48 -4.66
N ASN A 191 7.97 -3.63 -5.70
CA ASN A 191 6.52 -3.39 -5.60
C ASN A 191 5.90 -4.34 -4.55
N ILE A 192 5.08 -3.78 -3.67
CA ILE A 192 4.43 -4.51 -2.57
C ILE A 192 2.98 -4.79 -2.95
N GLU A 193 2.63 -6.07 -2.98
CA GLU A 193 1.24 -6.52 -3.09
C GLU A 193 0.68 -6.79 -1.67
N TRP A 194 -0.47 -6.20 -1.36
CA TRP A 194 -1.08 -6.25 -0.03
C TRP A 194 -2.30 -7.16 -0.02
N PHE A 195 -2.41 -8.03 0.98
CA PHE A 195 -3.54 -8.94 1.15
C PHE A 195 -4.00 -8.92 2.60
N GLN A 196 -5.27 -8.63 2.85
CA GLN A 196 -5.79 -8.63 4.21
C GLN A 196 -5.78 -10.06 4.77
N GLN A 197 -5.32 -10.25 6.00
CA GLN A 197 -5.48 -11.52 6.70
C GLN A 197 -6.96 -11.71 7.09
N GLY A 198 -7.43 -12.96 6.98
CA GLY A 198 -8.82 -13.37 7.24
C GLY A 198 -9.19 -13.37 8.72
#